data_AF-A0A1S4G2U1-F1
#
_entry.id   AF-A0A1S4G2U1-F1
#
_cell.length_a   1.000
_cell.length_b   1.000
_cell.length_c   1.000
_cell.angle_alpha   90.00
_cell.angle_beta   90.00
_cell.angle_gamma   90.00
#
_symmetry.space_group_name_H-M   'P 1'
#
loop_
_entity.id
_entity.type
_entity.pdbx_description
1 polymer ?
#
loop_
_entity_poly.entity_id
_entity_poly.type
_entity_poly.pdbx_seq_one_letter_code
_entity_poly.pdbx_strand_id
1 'polypeptide(L)'
;MGKTSSPDAYTVAPIHHHVELLDQCVQLINSEWPRSYTARLWSLKSSKDTLPTSMVLIDGTESGKPTVLAHAKLSPIPSDADAVFIETVVVDRRYRGKGLGRFLMNEVEKHCFGTLSLRTIYLSTIDQEGFYARLGYKLCKAMNMFGTRNAFNTSTKKIWMMKTQNEWNSNHSASR
;
A
#
# COMPACT_ATOMS: atom_id res chain seq x y z
N MET A 1 -17.80 -26.52 6.24
CA MET A 1 -16.48 -26.51 6.90
C MET A 1 -15.72 -25.25 6.46
N GLY A 2 -15.98 -24.12 7.11
CA GLY A 2 -15.16 -22.92 6.94
C GLY A 2 -14.16 -22.88 8.10
N LYS A 3 -12.87 -23.13 7.83
CA LYS A 3 -11.83 -22.84 8.82
C LYS A 3 -11.77 -21.33 8.95
N THR A 4 -12.37 -20.80 10.01
CA THR A 4 -12.09 -19.46 10.50
C THR A 4 -10.61 -19.43 10.88
N SER A 5 -9.78 -18.82 10.04
CA SER A 5 -8.37 -18.54 10.35
C SER A 5 -8.32 -17.66 11.61
N SER A 6 -7.44 -18.00 12.54
CA SER A 6 -7.23 -17.25 13.77
C SER A 6 -6.85 -15.79 13.47
N PRO A 7 -7.19 -14.83 14.35
CA PRO A 7 -6.83 -13.42 14.17
C PRO A 7 -5.32 -13.16 14.11
N ASP A 8 -4.47 -14.08 14.58
CA ASP A 8 -3.00 -13.98 14.59
C ASP A 8 -2.34 -14.47 13.29
N ALA A 9 -3.13 -14.77 12.25
CA ALA A 9 -2.70 -15.38 11.01
C ALA A 9 -1.92 -14.45 10.06
N TYR A 10 -2.31 -13.18 10.05
CA TYR A 10 -1.93 -12.22 9.04
C TYR A 10 -1.31 -10.99 9.67
N THR A 11 -0.11 -10.64 9.23
CA THR A 11 0.61 -9.48 9.74
C THR A 11 1.03 -8.58 8.59
N VAL A 12 0.84 -7.27 8.75
CA VAL A 12 1.41 -6.27 7.83
C VAL A 12 2.69 -5.73 8.45
N ALA A 13 3.80 -5.82 7.71
CA ALA A 13 5.10 -5.38 8.20
C ALA A 13 5.94 -4.71 7.10
N PRO A 14 6.92 -3.85 7.45
CA PRO A 14 7.86 -3.30 6.49
C PRO A 14 8.79 -4.37 5.92
N ILE A 15 8.96 -4.42 4.60
CA ILE A 15 9.75 -5.46 3.91
C ILE A 15 11.24 -5.44 4.29
N HIS A 16 11.77 -4.30 4.75
CA HIS A 16 13.17 -4.20 5.18
C HIS A 16 13.45 -4.94 6.50
N HIS A 17 12.41 -5.32 7.25
CA HIS A 17 12.50 -6.24 8.40
C HIS A 17 12.30 -7.72 8.02
N HIS A 18 12.01 -8.00 6.74
CA HIS A 18 11.71 -9.32 6.20
C HIS A 18 12.43 -9.54 4.86
N VAL A 19 13.74 -9.36 4.85
CA VAL A 19 14.56 -9.40 3.62
C VAL A 19 14.50 -10.75 2.90
N GLU A 20 14.22 -11.84 3.63
CA GLU A 20 13.97 -13.18 3.11
C GLU A 20 12.73 -13.26 2.21
N LEU A 21 11.83 -12.28 2.28
CA LEU A 21 10.59 -12.20 1.50
C LEU A 21 10.73 -11.33 0.24
N LEU A 22 11.90 -10.73 -0.02
CA LEU A 22 12.11 -9.83 -1.16
C LEU A 22 11.74 -10.51 -2.49
N ASP A 23 12.21 -11.72 -2.73
CA ASP A 23 12.01 -12.43 -4.00
C ASP A 23 10.53 -12.74 -4.24
N GLN A 24 9.82 -13.17 -3.18
CA GLN A 24 8.37 -13.39 -3.24
C GLN A 24 7.62 -12.09 -3.56
N CYS A 25 8.02 -10.99 -2.93
CA CYS A 25 7.42 -9.69 -3.17
C CYS A 25 7.70 -9.18 -4.60
N VAL A 26 8.90 -9.42 -5.15
CA VAL A 26 9.22 -9.13 -6.55
C VAL A 26 8.30 -9.89 -7.48
N GLN A 27 8.13 -11.20 -7.26
CA GLN A 27 7.25 -12.06 -8.05
C GLN A 27 5.79 -11.58 -8.00
N LEU A 28 5.29 -11.27 -6.79
CA LEU A 28 3.93 -10.74 -6.60
C LEU A 28 3.69 -9.48 -7.43
N ILE A 29 4.56 -8.48 -7.32
CA ILE A 29 4.38 -7.21 -8.03
C ILE A 29 4.49 -7.42 -9.55
N ASN A 30 5.43 -8.25 -10.00
CA ASN A 30 5.59 -8.53 -11.43
C ASN A 30 4.46 -9.37 -12.03
N SER A 31 3.71 -10.11 -11.22
CA SER A 31 2.52 -10.83 -11.69
C SER A 31 1.40 -9.89 -12.14
N GLU A 32 1.36 -8.66 -11.60
CA GLU A 32 0.39 -7.64 -11.99
C GLU A 32 0.97 -6.65 -13.00
N TRP A 33 2.21 -6.19 -12.77
CA TRP A 33 2.87 -5.21 -13.63
C TRP A 33 4.29 -5.67 -13.98
N PRO A 34 4.49 -6.41 -15.08
CA PRO A 34 5.80 -6.94 -15.46
C PRO A 34 6.86 -5.85 -15.65
N ARG A 35 7.97 -5.97 -14.92
CA ARG A 35 9.21 -5.18 -15.07
C ARG A 35 10.42 -6.07 -14.78
N SER A 36 11.63 -5.56 -15.03
CA SER A 36 12.84 -6.32 -14.70
C SER A 36 12.92 -6.63 -13.20
N TYR A 37 13.37 -7.84 -12.88
CA TYR A 37 13.60 -8.29 -11.50
C TYR A 37 14.43 -7.27 -10.72
N THR A 38 15.55 -6.83 -11.30
CA THR A 38 16.46 -5.87 -10.70
C THR A 38 15.76 -4.55 -10.35
N ALA A 39 14.90 -4.01 -11.22
CA ALA A 39 14.17 -2.78 -10.93
C ALA A 39 13.22 -2.93 -9.74
N ARG A 40 12.53 -4.08 -9.62
CA ARG A 40 11.65 -4.37 -8.47
C ARG A 40 12.45 -4.53 -7.18
N LEU A 41 13.54 -5.29 -7.24
CA LEU A 41 14.41 -5.52 -6.09
C LEU A 41 15.01 -4.21 -5.58
N TRP A 42 15.49 -3.33 -6.46
CA TRP A 42 16.00 -2.00 -6.07
C TRP A 42 14.92 -1.15 -5.40
N SER A 43 13.70 -1.14 -5.92
CA SER A 43 12.60 -0.41 -5.27
C SER A 43 12.31 -0.96 -3.87
N LEU A 44 12.29 -2.28 -3.68
CA LEU A 44 12.03 -2.88 -2.37
C LEU A 44 13.19 -2.63 -1.39
N LYS A 45 14.44 -2.70 -1.86
CA LYS A 45 15.64 -2.40 -1.06
C LYS A 45 15.76 -0.94 -0.63
N SER A 46 15.01 -0.03 -1.24
CA SER A 46 14.93 1.38 -0.80
C SER A 46 14.06 1.60 0.43
N SER A 47 13.30 0.56 0.85
CA SER A 47 12.43 0.58 2.02
C SER A 47 13.22 0.83 3.31
N LYS A 48 12.71 1.70 4.19
CA LYS A 48 13.26 2.00 5.52
C LYS A 48 12.14 2.42 6.49
N ASP A 49 12.48 2.65 7.76
CA ASP A 49 11.50 3.07 8.82
C ASP A 49 10.87 4.45 8.57
N THR A 50 11.48 5.23 7.68
CA THR A 50 10.95 6.48 7.14
C THR A 50 10.62 6.31 5.65
N LEU A 51 10.18 7.36 4.96
CA LEU A 51 9.83 7.24 3.55
C LEU A 51 11.07 7.17 2.62
N PRO A 52 11.09 6.27 1.62
CA PRO A 52 10.01 5.35 1.25
C PRO A 52 9.97 4.07 2.11
N THR A 53 8.77 3.50 2.26
CA THR A 53 8.52 2.26 3.00
C THR A 53 7.66 1.32 2.17
N SER A 54 8.13 0.10 1.91
CA SER A 54 7.33 -0.96 1.32
C SER A 54 6.75 -1.85 2.42
N MET A 55 5.43 -1.90 2.49
CA MET A 55 4.65 -2.71 3.43
C MET A 55 4.17 -3.98 2.74
N VAL A 56 4.29 -5.12 3.41
CA VAL A 56 3.83 -6.42 2.92
C VAL A 56 2.88 -7.06 3.90
N LEU A 57 1.83 -7.70 3.37
CA LEU A 57 0.95 -8.59 4.13
C LEU A 57 1.52 -10.00 4.07
N ILE A 58 1.80 -10.58 5.23
CA ILE A 58 2.45 -11.87 5.41
C ILE A 58 1.45 -12.85 6.02
N ASP A 59 1.36 -14.04 5.44
CA ASP A 59 0.70 -15.20 6.05
C ASP A 59 1.72 -16.01 6.86
N GLY A 60 1.45 -16.16 8.16
CA GLY A 60 2.24 -16.97 9.09
C GLY A 60 1.54 -18.26 9.54
N THR A 61 0.38 -18.61 8.97
CA THR A 61 -0.45 -19.72 9.46
C THR A 61 -0.02 -21.10 9.02
N GLU A 62 0.59 -21.22 7.84
CA GLU A 62 1.10 -22.51 7.41
C GLU A 62 2.35 -22.82 8.24
N SER A 63 2.46 -24.06 8.72
CA SER A 63 3.58 -24.60 9.50
C SER A 63 4.92 -24.66 8.73
N GLY A 64 5.09 -23.79 7.74
CA GLY A 64 6.20 -23.64 6.83
C GLY A 64 6.71 -22.20 6.79
N LYS A 65 7.14 -21.76 5.60
CA LYS A 65 7.80 -20.46 5.40
C LYS A 65 6.77 -19.33 5.25
N PRO A 66 7.03 -18.14 5.81
CA PRO A 66 6.16 -16.99 5.64
C PRO A 66 5.95 -16.67 4.16
N THR A 67 4.72 -16.32 3.79
CA THR A 67 4.33 -16.05 2.40
C THR A 67 3.79 -14.63 2.24
N VAL A 68 4.25 -13.93 1.20
CA VAL A 68 3.75 -12.58 0.87
C VAL A 68 2.42 -12.69 0.10
N LEU A 69 1.37 -12.10 0.66
CA LEU A 69 0.02 -12.09 0.05
C LEU A 69 -0.35 -10.77 -0.60
N ALA A 70 0.22 -9.66 -0.13
CA ALA A 70 -0.07 -8.34 -0.65
C ALA A 70 1.09 -7.37 -0.40
N HIS A 71 1.15 -6.29 -1.17
CA HIS A 71 2.17 -5.24 -1.05
C HIS A 71 1.54 -3.86 -1.26
N ALA A 72 2.06 -2.86 -0.57
CA ALA A 72 1.85 -1.44 -0.85
C ALA A 72 3.17 -0.68 -0.59
N LYS A 73 3.46 0.33 -1.40
CA LYS A 73 4.63 1.21 -1.20
C LYS A 73 4.19 2.61 -0.83
N LEU A 74 4.79 3.14 0.22
CA LEU A 74 4.66 4.50 0.70
C LEU A 74 5.86 5.30 0.18
N SER A 75 5.61 6.33 -0.62
CA SER A 75 6.63 7.16 -1.23
C SER A 75 6.52 8.61 -0.77
N PRO A 76 7.65 9.29 -0.48
CA PRO A 76 7.63 10.68 -0.05
C PRO A 76 7.16 11.60 -1.19
N ILE A 77 6.52 12.71 -0.83
CA ILE A 77 6.18 13.78 -1.77
C ILE A 77 7.13 14.94 -1.49
N PRO A 78 8.10 15.26 -2.39
CA PRO A 78 9.11 16.28 -2.10
C PRO A 78 8.56 17.67 -1.78
N SER A 79 7.38 18.00 -2.32
CA SER A 79 6.72 19.29 -2.11
C SER A 79 5.81 19.33 -0.88
N ASP A 80 5.61 18.21 -0.18
CA ASP A 80 4.69 18.10 0.96
C ASP A 80 5.19 17.03 1.94
N ALA A 81 5.90 17.47 2.98
CA ALA A 81 6.49 16.59 4.00
C ALA A 81 5.42 15.95 4.92
N ASP A 82 4.23 16.53 4.98
CA ASP A 82 3.11 16.04 5.80
C ASP A 82 2.25 15.02 5.02
N ALA A 83 2.64 14.67 3.79
CA ALA A 83 1.89 13.78 2.93
C ALA A 83 2.72 12.63 2.37
N VAL A 84 2.01 11.57 1.99
CA VAL A 84 2.59 10.37 1.37
C VAL A 84 1.81 9.97 0.13
N PHE A 85 2.51 9.45 -0.86
CA PHE A 85 1.91 8.82 -2.01
C PHE A 85 1.97 7.29 -1.87
N ILE A 86 0.80 6.64 -1.83
CA ILE A 86 0.70 5.18 -1.85
C ILE A 86 0.68 4.71 -3.30
N GLU A 87 1.60 3.81 -3.64
CA GLU A 87 1.73 3.22 -4.96
C GLU A 87 1.93 1.70 -4.90
N THR A 88 1.76 1.04 -6.05
CA THR A 88 2.02 -0.40 -6.20
C THR A 88 1.24 -1.25 -5.19
N VAL A 89 -0.03 -0.92 -4.96
CA VAL A 89 -0.94 -1.69 -4.11
C VAL A 89 -1.42 -2.93 -4.88
N VAL A 90 -1.06 -4.11 -4.41
CA VAL A 90 -1.41 -5.37 -5.08
C VAL A 90 -1.70 -6.45 -4.05
N VAL A 91 -2.72 -7.26 -4.33
CA VAL A 91 -3.01 -8.52 -3.63
C VAL A 91 -2.81 -9.65 -4.61
N ASP A 92 -2.17 -10.73 -4.17
CA ASP A 92 -2.03 -11.97 -4.95
C ASP A 92 -3.41 -12.40 -5.47
N ARG A 93 -3.48 -12.68 -6.77
CA ARG A 93 -4.73 -12.97 -7.47
C ARG A 93 -5.53 -14.11 -6.83
N ARG A 94 -4.86 -15.10 -6.24
CA ARG A 94 -5.46 -16.27 -5.57
C ARG A 94 -6.19 -15.89 -4.27
N TYR A 95 -5.89 -14.72 -3.71
CA TYR A 95 -6.41 -14.25 -2.42
C TYR A 95 -7.28 -12.99 -2.54
N ARG A 96 -7.56 -12.52 -3.77
CA ARG A 96 -8.50 -11.41 -4.01
C ARG A 96 -9.92 -11.80 -3.59
N GLY A 97 -10.73 -10.79 -3.25
CA GLY A 97 -12.10 -10.98 -2.78
C GLY A 97 -12.23 -11.46 -1.33
N LYS A 98 -11.12 -11.73 -0.63
CA LYS A 98 -11.10 -12.21 0.76
C LYS A 98 -10.89 -11.10 1.80
N GLY A 99 -11.03 -9.83 1.42
CA GLY A 99 -10.83 -8.69 2.32
C GLY A 99 -9.37 -8.28 2.58
N LEU A 100 -8.37 -9.02 2.08
CA LEU A 100 -6.95 -8.74 2.33
C LEU A 100 -6.48 -7.35 1.87
N GLY A 101 -7.01 -6.84 0.76
CA GLY A 101 -6.69 -5.49 0.30
C GLY A 101 -7.17 -4.40 1.28
N ARG A 102 -8.36 -4.59 1.88
CA ARG A 102 -8.88 -3.70 2.92
C ARG A 102 -8.00 -3.80 4.18
N PHE A 103 -7.64 -5.02 4.59
CA PHE A 103 -6.77 -5.23 5.73
C PHE A 103 -5.40 -4.56 5.56
N LEU A 104 -4.74 -4.77 4.41
CA LEU A 104 -3.48 -4.11 4.05
C LEU A 104 -3.60 -2.59 4.15
N MET A 105 -4.61 -2.00 3.50
CA MET A 105 -4.76 -0.55 3.47
C MET A 105 -5.06 0.05 4.85
N ASN A 106 -5.83 -0.65 5.70
CA ASN A 106 -6.10 -0.19 7.06
C ASN A 106 -4.81 -0.14 7.90
N GLU A 107 -3.96 -1.16 7.84
CA GLU A 107 -2.67 -1.15 8.55
C GLU A 107 -1.70 -0.12 7.96
N VAL A 108 -1.70 0.07 6.63
CA VAL A 108 -0.93 1.15 5.98
C VAL A 108 -1.40 2.52 6.46
N GLU A 109 -2.71 2.78 6.52
CA GLU A 109 -3.25 4.05 7.02
C GLU A 109 -2.89 4.29 8.48
N LYS A 110 -3.01 3.27 9.33
CA LYS A 110 -2.59 3.31 10.73
C LYS A 110 -1.11 3.65 10.86
N HIS A 111 -0.25 3.06 10.02
CA HIS A 111 1.18 3.39 10.01
C HIS A 111 1.42 4.84 9.56
N CYS A 112 0.78 5.29 8.46
CA CYS A 112 0.91 6.66 7.97
C CYS A 112 0.49 7.72 9.01
N PHE A 113 -0.70 7.57 9.58
CA PHE A 113 -1.29 8.57 10.46
C PHE A 113 -0.82 8.44 11.92
N GLY A 114 -0.60 7.22 12.40
CA GLY A 114 -0.27 6.93 13.79
C GLY A 114 1.23 6.79 14.06
N THR A 115 2.00 6.22 13.14
CA THR A 115 3.45 6.03 13.32
C THR A 115 4.24 7.16 12.68
N LEU A 116 3.97 7.49 11.41
CA LEU A 116 4.67 8.54 10.68
C LEU A 116 4.10 9.95 10.95
N SER A 117 2.97 10.06 11.66
CA SER A 117 2.29 11.33 11.98
C SER A 117 1.98 12.21 10.76
N LEU A 118 1.73 11.59 9.60
CA LEU A 118 1.36 12.29 8.38
C LEU A 118 -0.07 12.82 8.47
N ARG A 119 -0.41 13.79 7.62
CA ARG A 119 -1.72 14.43 7.59
C ARG A 119 -2.57 13.97 6.40
N THR A 120 -1.92 13.58 5.31
CA THR A 120 -2.62 13.23 4.07
C THR A 120 -1.99 12.04 3.36
N ILE A 121 -2.83 11.11 2.92
CA ILE A 121 -2.48 10.03 2.01
C ILE A 121 -3.05 10.36 0.65
N TYR A 122 -2.23 10.23 -0.38
CA TYR A 122 -2.62 10.34 -1.78
C TYR A 122 -2.36 9.04 -2.52
N LEU A 123 -3.17 8.78 -3.54
CA LEU A 123 -2.94 7.70 -4.49
C LEU A 123 -3.56 8.05 -5.85
N SER A 124 -3.18 7.26 -6.85
CA SER A 124 -3.85 7.28 -8.15
C SER A 124 -4.24 5.87 -8.56
N THR A 125 -5.35 5.73 -9.25
CA THR A 125 -5.84 4.47 -9.80
C THR A 125 -6.40 4.68 -11.21
N ILE A 126 -6.55 3.60 -11.98
CA ILE A 126 -7.18 3.63 -13.31
C ILE A 126 -8.61 3.09 -13.23
N ASP A 127 -8.85 2.09 -12.36
CA ASP A 127 -10.07 1.28 -12.37
C ASP A 127 -10.47 0.74 -10.97
N GLN A 128 -9.79 1.16 -9.89
CA GLN A 128 -10.06 0.70 -8.52
C GLN A 128 -10.60 1.80 -7.61
N GLU A 129 -11.14 2.89 -8.15
CA GLU A 129 -11.70 4.01 -7.38
C GLU A 129 -12.83 3.56 -6.44
N GLY A 130 -13.67 2.61 -6.87
CA GLY A 130 -14.73 2.04 -6.03
C GLY A 130 -14.20 1.22 -4.85
N PHE A 131 -12.99 0.67 -4.94
CA PHE A 131 -12.33 0.04 -3.79
C PHE A 131 -11.88 1.10 -2.78
N TYR A 132 -11.17 2.14 -3.24
CA TYR A 132 -10.67 3.19 -2.34
C TYR A 132 -11.79 4.06 -1.76
N ALA A 133 -12.86 4.34 -2.50
CA ALA A 133 -14.04 5.04 -2.00
C ALA A 133 -14.68 4.32 -0.79
N ARG A 134 -14.74 2.97 -0.83
CA ARG A 134 -15.22 2.15 0.31
C ARG A 134 -14.29 2.13 1.52
N LEU A 135 -13.07 2.63 1.37
CA LEU A 135 -12.12 2.89 2.46
C LEU A 135 -12.17 4.35 2.94
N GLY A 136 -13.03 5.19 2.34
CA GLY A 136 -13.19 6.60 2.70
C GLY A 136 -12.25 7.55 1.96
N TYR A 137 -11.57 7.11 0.90
CA TYR A 137 -10.85 8.03 0.02
C TYR A 137 -11.83 8.82 -0.84
N LYS A 138 -11.48 10.08 -1.12
CA LYS A 138 -12.26 10.99 -1.96
C LYS A 138 -11.46 11.43 -3.17
N LEU A 139 -12.14 11.80 -4.24
CA LEU A 139 -11.51 12.38 -5.43
C LEU A 139 -10.75 13.66 -5.06
N CYS A 140 -9.57 13.83 -5.65
CA CYS A 140 -8.77 15.04 -5.50
C CYS A 140 -8.20 15.52 -6.83
N LYS A 141 -7.54 16.69 -6.81
CA LYS A 141 -6.82 17.19 -7.99
C LYS A 141 -5.63 16.29 -8.30
N ALA A 142 -5.27 16.22 -9.57
CA ALA A 142 -4.03 15.60 -10.00
C ALA A 142 -2.84 16.30 -9.35
N MET A 143 -1.81 15.53 -9.01
CA MET A 143 -0.64 16.02 -8.28
C MET A 143 0.65 15.46 -8.86
N ASN A 144 1.75 16.17 -8.62
CA ASN A 144 3.08 15.75 -9.03
C ASN A 144 3.85 15.18 -7.85
N MET A 145 4.08 13.86 -7.85
CA MET A 145 4.82 13.19 -6.78
C MET A 145 6.34 13.40 -6.84
N PHE A 146 6.90 13.97 -7.91
CA PHE A 146 8.36 14.06 -8.13
C PHE A 146 8.94 15.48 -8.10
N GLY A 147 8.19 16.47 -7.62
CA GLY A 147 8.72 17.80 -7.32
C GLY A 147 8.94 18.70 -8.54
N THR A 148 9.73 18.31 -9.54
CA THR A 148 9.97 19.14 -10.73
C THR A 148 10.61 18.34 -11.87
N ARG A 149 9.78 17.96 -12.83
CA ARG A 149 10.04 17.91 -14.28
C ARG A 149 8.68 17.72 -14.93
N ASN A 150 8.35 18.55 -15.92
CA ASN A 150 7.18 18.37 -16.78
C ASN A 150 7.34 17.07 -17.58
N ALA A 151 7.23 15.92 -16.92
CA ALA A 151 6.81 14.71 -17.59
C ALA A 151 5.32 14.91 -17.80
N PHE A 152 4.93 15.28 -19.02
CA PHE A 152 3.54 15.21 -19.44
C PHE A 152 3.05 13.79 -19.12
N ASN A 153 2.22 13.67 -18.08
CA ASN A 153 1.56 12.43 -17.78
C ASN A 153 0.51 12.25 -18.88
N THR A 154 0.90 11.57 -19.96
CA THR A 154 0.07 11.34 -21.14
C THR A 154 -1.09 10.38 -20.87
N SER A 155 -1.21 9.83 -19.66
CA SER A 155 -2.36 9.03 -19.26
C SER A 155 -3.46 9.92 -18.67
N THR A 156 -4.40 10.31 -19.52
CA THR A 156 -5.63 11.03 -19.18
C THR A 156 -6.62 10.21 -18.33
N LYS A 157 -6.30 8.97 -17.95
CA LYS A 157 -7.21 8.05 -17.26
C LYS A 157 -6.97 7.88 -15.76
N LYS A 158 -5.94 8.51 -15.18
CA LYS A 158 -5.68 8.36 -13.75
C LYS A 158 -6.70 9.15 -12.92
N ILE A 159 -7.42 8.42 -12.07
CA ILE A 159 -8.27 8.97 -11.01
C ILE A 159 -7.39 9.19 -9.79
N TRP A 160 -7.37 10.41 -9.28
CA TRP A 160 -6.59 10.81 -8.11
C TRP A 160 -7.49 10.84 -6.89
N MET A 161 -7.02 10.25 -5.81
CA MET A 161 -7.78 10.16 -4.57
C MET A 161 -6.91 10.48 -3.37
N MET A 162 -7.53 11.00 -2.32
CA MET A 162 -6.88 11.32 -1.07
C MET A 162 -7.71 10.91 0.13
N LYS A 163 -7.04 10.77 1.27
CA LYS A 163 -7.66 10.62 2.59
C LYS A 163 -6.84 11.40 3.61
N THR A 164 -7.52 12.18 4.44
CA THR A 164 -6.91 12.99 5.48
C THR A 164 -6.93 12.29 6.84
N GLN A 165 -6.04 12.70 7.74
CA GLN A 165 -6.02 12.22 9.12
C GLN A 165 -7.36 12.46 9.84
N ASN A 166 -8.03 13.58 9.58
CA ASN A 166 -9.33 13.89 10.18
C ASN A 166 -10.42 12.89 9.75
N GLU A 167 -10.44 12.52 8.47
CA GLU A 167 -11.36 11.51 7.94
C GLU A 167 -11.04 10.12 8.51
N TRP A 168 -9.75 9.80 8.64
CA TRP A 168 -9.32 8.57 9.29
C TRP A 168 -9.77 8.51 10.75
N ASN A 169 -9.56 9.57 11.53
CA ASN A 169 -9.99 9.67 12.93
C ASN A 169 -11.51 9.50 13.07
N SER A 170 -12.29 10.16 12.21
CA SER A 170 -13.76 10.11 12.26
C SER A 170 -14.31 8.69 12.04
N ASN A 171 -13.66 7.89 11.19
CA ASN A 171 -14.06 6.52 10.94
C ASN A 171 -13.75 5.56 12.11
N HIS A 172 -12.71 5.88 12.89
CA HIS A 172 -12.27 5.07 14.04
C HIS A 172 -12.88 5.51 15.37
N SER A 173 -13.40 6.74 15.47
CA SER A 173 -14.19 7.19 16.62
C SER A 173 -15.64 6.69 16.56
N ALA A 174 -16.21 6.48 15.37
CA ALA A 174 -17.57 5.95 15.20
C ALA A 174 -17.69 4.42 15.43
N SER A 175 -16.57 3.74 15.67
CA SER A 175 -16.48 2.29 15.92
C SER A 175 -16.08 1.93 17.36
N ARG A 176 -16.12 2.92 18.27
CA ARG A 176 -16.08 2.75 19.73
C ARG A 176 -17.44 3.11 20.31
#